data_AF-A0A8T6TT40-F1
#
_entry.id   AF-A0A8T6TT40-F1
#
_cell.length_a   1.000
_cell.length_b   1.000
_cell.length_c   1.000
_cell.angle_alpha   90.00
_cell.angle_beta   90.00
_cell.angle_gamma   90.00
#
_symmetry.space_group_name_H-M   'P 1'
#
loop_
_entity.id
_entity.type
_entity.pdbx_description
1 polymer ?
#
loop_
_entity_poly.entity_id
_entity_poly.type
_entity_poly.pdbx_seq_one_letter_code
_entity_poly.pdbx_strand_id
1 'polypeptide(L)'
;TIEFPDRGLADIEGYSRRWRERHGHFALSIMSSRGCPYNCAFCSRPVFGRRVRRRSVANVVEELRELRHVHGADRVRFADDILPLDRGWMMELLEAIRAEGLGLEFECLAARADLVDGEMLRAMADVGFKEVFYGVESGSDDVLGAMCKGQTREQVLRATTLTREAGMIQHWFIMFGYPGETVEDVERTVDMVLDVAPESISTTVAYPIKGTPLYDDVQGLMTNGQWRRSDDVELLFRNRYPARFYRWTVFRLNTSLRLRRTLGRRDSVPLRAFEVLGRAIARVLAVEDEAWSST
;
A
#
# COMPACT_ATOMS: atom_id res chain seq x y z
N THR A 1 6.49 -8.96 -27.58
CA THR A 1 6.53 -7.54 -27.14
C THR A 1 5.12 -7.01 -27.15
N ILE A 2 4.74 -6.22 -26.16
CA ILE A 2 3.43 -5.55 -26.10
C ILE A 2 3.61 -4.13 -26.61
N GLU A 3 2.66 -3.64 -27.42
CA GLU A 3 2.63 -2.26 -27.88
C GLU A 3 2.36 -1.30 -26.71
N PHE A 4 2.80 -0.05 -26.85
CA PHE A 4 2.55 0.96 -25.82
C PHE A 4 1.06 1.34 -25.79
N PRO A 5 0.53 1.71 -24.62
CA PRO A 5 -0.82 2.24 -24.53
C PRO A 5 -1.00 3.43 -25.49
N ASP A 6 -2.07 3.42 -26.28
CA ASP A 6 -2.42 4.57 -27.12
C ASP A 6 -2.91 5.73 -26.24
N ARG A 7 -1.96 6.58 -25.86
CA ARG A 7 -2.20 7.77 -25.04
C ARG A 7 -2.87 8.90 -25.83
N GLY A 8 -2.89 8.82 -27.16
CA GLY A 8 -3.59 9.78 -28.01
C GLY A 8 -5.11 9.72 -27.88
N LEU A 9 -5.65 8.60 -27.40
CA LEU A 9 -7.09 8.43 -27.14
C LEU A 9 -7.61 9.21 -25.93
N ALA A 10 -6.71 9.72 -25.08
CA ALA A 10 -7.05 10.47 -23.87
C ALA A 10 -6.65 11.94 -23.99
N ASP A 11 -7.36 12.83 -23.28
CA ASP A 11 -6.97 14.24 -23.13
C ASP A 11 -5.78 14.37 -22.17
N ILE A 12 -4.59 13.98 -22.65
CA ILE A 12 -3.34 14.02 -21.87
C ILE A 12 -2.95 15.45 -21.52
N GLU A 13 -3.22 16.42 -22.38
CA GLU A 13 -2.90 17.83 -22.12
C GLU A 13 -3.78 18.40 -21.00
N GLY A 14 -5.10 18.18 -21.07
CA GLY A 14 -6.03 18.58 -20.03
C GLY A 14 -5.80 17.86 -18.71
N TYR A 15 -5.38 16.59 -18.75
CA TYR A 15 -4.95 15.84 -17.57
C TYR A 15 -3.64 16.42 -16.98
N SER A 16 -2.63 16.67 -17.82
CA SER A 16 -1.34 17.24 -17.42
C SER A 16 -1.49 18.59 -16.74
N ARG A 17 -2.27 19.50 -17.33
CA ARG A 17 -2.57 20.82 -16.74
C ARG A 17 -3.18 20.69 -15.34
N ARG A 18 -4.25 19.90 -15.19
CA ARG A 18 -4.93 19.71 -13.90
C ARG A 18 -4.02 19.03 -12.86
N TRP A 19 -3.21 18.07 -13.31
CA TRP A 19 -2.27 17.38 -12.42
C TRP A 19 -1.19 18.34 -11.91
N ARG A 20 -0.62 19.17 -12.80
CA ARG A 20 0.36 20.20 -12.45
C ARG A 20 -0.21 21.24 -11.49
N GLU A 21 -1.43 21.72 -11.74
CA GLU A 21 -2.12 22.67 -10.84
C GLU A 21 -2.25 22.13 -9.40
N ARG A 22 -2.52 20.82 -9.26
CA ARG A 22 -2.74 20.20 -7.95
C ARG A 22 -1.45 19.71 -7.27
N HIS A 23 -0.47 19.25 -8.04
CA HIS A 23 0.69 18.50 -7.53
C HIS A 23 2.05 19.13 -7.84
N GLY A 24 2.11 20.18 -8.68
CA GLY A 24 3.35 20.90 -9.03
C GLY A 24 4.28 20.18 -10.02
N HIS A 25 3.91 18.97 -10.47
CA HIS A 25 4.64 18.17 -11.45
C HIS A 25 3.62 17.45 -12.35
N PHE A 26 4.05 16.69 -13.36
CA PHE A 26 3.17 15.82 -14.16
C PHE A 26 3.60 14.36 -14.07
N ALA A 27 2.67 13.48 -13.69
CA ALA A 27 2.92 12.05 -13.56
C ALA A 27 2.08 11.22 -14.54
N LEU A 28 2.69 10.18 -15.10
CA LEU A 28 2.01 9.14 -15.88
C LEU A 28 2.36 7.75 -15.33
N SER A 29 1.47 6.78 -15.53
CA SER A 29 1.68 5.42 -15.05
C SER A 29 2.12 4.48 -16.17
N ILE A 30 2.92 3.49 -15.79
CA ILE A 30 3.26 2.33 -16.64
C ILE A 30 3.08 1.04 -15.87
N MET A 31 3.02 -0.06 -16.60
CA MET A 31 3.14 -1.41 -16.05
C MET A 31 4.29 -2.11 -16.76
N SER A 32 5.30 -2.52 -16.00
CA SER A 32 6.42 -3.31 -16.55
C SER A 32 6.13 -4.82 -16.54
N SER A 33 5.19 -5.23 -15.68
CA SER A 33 4.79 -6.60 -15.42
C SER A 33 3.33 -6.70 -15.02
N ARG A 34 2.78 -7.91 -15.15
CA ARG A 34 1.42 -8.28 -14.70
C ARG A 34 1.44 -9.68 -14.10
N GLY A 35 0.67 -9.88 -13.04
CA GLY A 35 0.54 -11.15 -12.32
C GLY A 35 1.41 -11.18 -11.07
N CYS A 36 0.95 -11.93 -10.07
CA CYS A 36 1.61 -12.06 -8.78
C CYS A 36 1.60 -13.53 -8.33
N PRO A 37 2.76 -14.13 -7.97
CA PRO A 37 2.83 -15.54 -7.61
C PRO A 37 2.33 -15.84 -6.18
N TYR A 38 2.08 -14.80 -5.38
CA TYR A 38 1.65 -14.89 -3.98
C TYR A 38 0.16 -15.20 -3.84
N ASN A 39 -0.22 -15.57 -2.61
CA ASN A 39 -1.52 -16.17 -2.29
C ASN A 39 -2.35 -15.33 -1.31
N CYS A 40 -2.11 -14.02 -1.23
CA CYS A 40 -2.85 -13.14 -0.33
C CYS A 40 -4.36 -13.34 -0.51
N ALA A 41 -5.05 -13.74 0.56
CA ALA A 41 -6.44 -14.20 0.54
C ALA A 41 -7.46 -13.10 0.22
N PHE A 42 -7.05 -11.82 0.29
CA PHE A 42 -7.90 -10.64 0.08
C PHE A 42 -7.61 -9.89 -1.23
N CYS A 43 -6.51 -10.19 -1.89
CA CYS A 43 -5.97 -9.34 -2.95
C CYS A 43 -6.69 -9.55 -4.29
N SER A 44 -6.73 -8.51 -5.13
CA SER A 44 -7.27 -8.51 -6.50
C SER A 44 -6.45 -9.35 -7.51
N ARG A 45 -5.59 -10.27 -7.03
CA ARG A 45 -4.83 -11.24 -7.83
C ARG A 45 -5.65 -11.90 -8.97
N PRO A 46 -6.96 -12.22 -8.83
CA PRO A 46 -7.73 -12.78 -9.95
C PRO A 46 -7.72 -11.94 -11.24
N VAL A 47 -7.43 -10.63 -11.19
CA VAL A 47 -7.37 -9.76 -12.37
C VAL A 47 -6.25 -10.16 -13.35
N PHE A 48 -5.02 -10.35 -12.87
CA PHE A 48 -3.87 -10.71 -13.72
C PHE A 48 -3.41 -12.16 -13.55
N GLY A 49 -3.89 -12.84 -12.52
CA GLY A 49 -3.58 -14.22 -12.22
C GLY A 49 -2.19 -14.43 -11.59
N ARG A 50 -1.80 -15.69 -11.48
CA ARG A 50 -0.55 -16.11 -10.79
C ARG A 50 0.69 -15.97 -11.65
N ARG A 51 0.52 -16.04 -12.97
CA ARG A 51 1.64 -16.11 -13.91
C ARG A 51 2.15 -14.70 -14.16
N VAL A 52 3.33 -14.44 -13.63
CA VAL A 52 4.06 -13.20 -13.88
C VAL A 52 4.48 -13.16 -15.33
N ARG A 53 4.13 -12.07 -16.01
CA ARG A 53 4.59 -11.74 -17.36
C ARG A 53 5.27 -10.39 -17.27
N ARG A 54 6.55 -10.34 -17.66
CA ARG A 54 7.37 -9.13 -17.65
C ARG A 54 7.70 -8.69 -19.07
N ARG A 55 7.85 -7.38 -19.24
CA ARG A 55 8.41 -6.76 -20.44
C ARG A 55 9.93 -6.81 -20.38
N SER A 56 10.59 -6.73 -21.53
CA SER A 56 12.05 -6.56 -21.56
C SER A 56 12.41 -5.17 -21.04
N VAL A 57 13.59 -5.03 -20.42
CA VAL A 57 14.09 -3.75 -19.94
C VAL A 57 14.13 -2.71 -21.06
N ALA A 58 14.63 -3.08 -22.24
CA ALA A 58 14.65 -2.21 -23.41
C ALA A 58 13.26 -1.67 -23.80
N ASN A 59 12.21 -2.49 -23.71
CA ASN A 59 10.85 -2.07 -24.03
C ASN A 59 10.24 -1.16 -22.95
N VAL A 60 10.64 -1.31 -21.68
CA VAL A 60 10.23 -0.40 -20.61
C VAL A 60 10.92 0.95 -20.77
N VAL A 61 12.23 0.94 -20.99
CA VAL A 61 13.05 2.14 -21.19
C VAL A 61 12.55 2.97 -22.38
N GLU A 62 12.20 2.32 -23.49
CA GLU A 62 11.65 3.02 -24.66
C GLU A 62 10.32 3.72 -24.34
N GLU A 63 9.45 3.10 -23.54
CA GLU A 63 8.23 3.79 -23.08
C GLU A 63 8.55 4.96 -22.14
N LEU A 64 9.58 4.84 -21.28
CA LEU A 64 10.02 5.96 -20.44
C LEU A 64 10.50 7.15 -21.28
N ARG A 65 11.19 6.89 -22.41
CA ARG A 65 11.56 7.94 -23.37
C ARG A 65 10.33 8.61 -23.97
N GLU A 66 9.34 7.83 -24.41
CA GLU A 66 8.07 8.38 -24.92
C GLU A 66 7.39 9.27 -23.88
N LEU A 67 7.25 8.77 -22.65
CA LEU A 67 6.62 9.52 -21.56
C LEU A 67 7.33 10.85 -21.28
N ARG A 68 8.67 10.85 -21.30
CA ARG A 68 9.44 12.06 -21.07
C ARG A 68 9.38 13.01 -22.26
N HIS A 69 9.69 12.55 -23.46
CA HIS A 69 9.95 13.41 -24.61
C HIS A 69 8.69 13.77 -25.41
N VAL A 70 7.71 12.87 -25.46
CA VAL A 70 6.45 13.10 -26.18
C VAL A 70 5.40 13.72 -25.26
N HIS A 71 5.26 13.18 -24.05
CA HIS A 71 4.21 13.61 -23.12
C HIS A 71 4.68 14.61 -22.05
N GLY A 72 5.98 14.84 -21.91
CA GLY A 72 6.50 15.80 -20.94
C GLY A 72 6.28 15.39 -19.48
N ALA A 73 6.29 14.09 -19.19
CA ALA A 73 6.20 13.58 -17.82
C ALA A 73 7.45 13.98 -17.02
N ASP A 74 7.23 14.45 -15.79
CA ASP A 74 8.29 14.68 -14.82
C ASP A 74 8.49 13.43 -13.94
N ARG A 75 7.40 12.68 -13.75
CA ARG A 75 7.35 11.52 -12.86
C ARG A 75 6.66 10.34 -13.52
N VAL A 76 7.11 9.13 -13.23
CA VAL A 76 6.50 7.88 -13.70
C VAL A 76 6.13 6.97 -12.53
N ARG A 77 4.90 6.47 -12.53
CA ARG A 77 4.37 5.59 -11.50
C ARG A 77 4.32 4.15 -12.03
N PHE A 78 5.09 3.26 -11.44
CA PHE A 78 5.04 1.84 -11.75
C PHE A 78 3.86 1.20 -11.03
N ALA A 79 2.82 0.83 -11.79
CA ALA A 79 1.56 0.25 -11.33
C ALA A 79 1.54 -1.28 -11.46
N ASP A 80 2.72 -1.90 -11.44
CA ASP A 80 2.92 -3.34 -11.38
C ASP A 80 2.27 -3.96 -10.14
N ASP A 81 1.87 -5.23 -10.18
CA ASP A 81 1.36 -5.93 -8.99
C ASP A 81 2.42 -6.03 -7.88
N ILE A 82 3.68 -6.26 -8.28
CA ILE A 82 4.89 -6.21 -7.44
C ILE A 82 6.05 -5.84 -8.36
N LEU A 83 6.52 -4.59 -8.31
CA LEU A 83 7.66 -4.16 -9.14
C LEU A 83 8.96 -4.90 -8.78
N PRO A 84 9.43 -4.93 -7.50
CA PRO A 84 10.71 -5.56 -7.15
C PRO A 84 10.58 -7.09 -7.00
N LEU A 85 9.76 -7.75 -7.83
CA LEU A 85 9.53 -9.19 -7.70
C LEU A 85 10.76 -10.02 -8.06
N ASP A 86 11.46 -9.61 -9.12
CA ASP A 86 12.67 -10.25 -9.62
C ASP A 86 13.83 -9.27 -9.46
N ARG A 87 14.72 -9.60 -8.52
CA ARG A 87 15.87 -8.74 -8.19
C ARG A 87 16.78 -8.52 -9.40
N GLY A 88 17.08 -9.56 -10.18
CA GLY A 88 18.03 -9.46 -11.29
C GLY A 88 17.52 -8.51 -12.37
N TRP A 89 16.26 -8.67 -12.75
CA TRP A 89 15.59 -7.79 -13.71
C TRP A 89 15.42 -6.37 -13.18
N MET A 90 15.12 -6.21 -11.88
CA MET A 90 15.02 -4.88 -11.28
C MET A 90 16.36 -4.14 -11.35
N MET A 91 17.47 -4.80 -11.00
CA MET A 91 18.80 -4.18 -11.09
C MET A 91 19.19 -3.85 -12.54
N GLU A 92 18.84 -4.70 -13.52
CA GLU A 92 19.03 -4.43 -14.94
C GLU A 92 18.22 -3.20 -15.40
N LEU A 93 16.97 -3.08 -14.96
CA LEU A 93 16.13 -1.91 -15.25
C LEU A 93 16.73 -0.63 -14.66
N LEU A 94 17.17 -0.66 -13.40
CA LEU A 94 17.76 0.49 -12.73
C LEU A 94 19.03 0.97 -13.46
N GLU A 95 19.91 0.04 -13.86
CA GLU A 95 21.10 0.40 -14.62
C GLU A 95 20.75 1.00 -15.99
N ALA A 96 19.74 0.45 -16.68
CA ALA A 96 19.31 1.01 -17.95
C ALA A 96 18.71 2.41 -17.79
N ILE A 97 17.88 2.65 -16.77
CA ILE A 97 17.33 3.99 -16.46
C ILE A 97 18.46 4.98 -16.16
N ARG A 98 19.47 4.55 -15.38
CA ARG A 98 20.66 5.36 -15.06
C ARG A 98 21.39 5.79 -16.33
N ALA A 99 21.60 4.87 -17.26
CA ALA A 99 22.29 5.14 -18.52
C ALA A 99 21.55 6.14 -19.41
N GLU A 100 20.21 6.15 -19.39
CA GLU A 100 19.42 7.09 -20.19
C GLU A 100 19.46 8.53 -19.67
N GLY A 101 19.56 8.74 -18.35
CA GLY A 101 19.60 10.07 -17.76
C GLY A 101 18.36 10.94 -18.07
N LEU A 102 17.16 10.34 -18.15
CA LEU A 102 15.92 11.02 -18.57
C LEU A 102 15.45 12.15 -17.62
N GLY A 103 16.03 12.26 -16.43
CA GLY A 103 15.63 13.23 -15.42
C GLY A 103 14.18 13.04 -14.95
N LEU A 104 13.72 11.78 -14.95
CA LEU A 104 12.42 11.36 -14.43
C LEU A 104 12.52 11.02 -12.94
N GLU A 105 11.47 11.33 -12.20
CA GLU A 105 11.23 10.77 -10.88
C GLU A 105 10.36 9.50 -10.98
N PHE A 106 10.48 8.60 -10.02
CA PHE A 106 9.75 7.34 -10.05
C PHE A 106 9.00 7.04 -8.75
N GLU A 107 7.85 6.39 -8.87
CA GLU A 107 7.10 5.81 -7.75
C GLU A 107 6.93 4.31 -7.96
N CYS A 108 7.24 3.52 -6.94
CA CYS A 108 6.95 2.10 -6.91
C CYS A 108 5.63 1.88 -6.15
N LEU A 109 4.50 1.75 -6.87
CA LEU A 109 3.17 1.69 -6.26
C LEU A 109 2.84 0.35 -5.58
N ALA A 110 3.64 -0.69 -5.83
CA ALA A 110 3.50 -1.95 -5.13
C ALA A 110 4.86 -2.63 -4.95
N ALA A 111 5.31 -2.66 -3.69
CA ALA A 111 6.42 -3.46 -3.23
C ALA A 111 5.99 -4.35 -2.08
N ARG A 112 6.69 -5.48 -1.96
CA ARG A 112 6.65 -6.29 -0.75
C ARG A 112 7.92 -6.02 0.06
N ALA A 113 7.75 -5.72 1.34
CA ALA A 113 8.85 -5.52 2.28
C ALA A 113 9.89 -6.67 2.37
N ASP A 114 9.48 -7.92 2.13
CA ASP A 114 10.37 -9.09 2.17
C ASP A 114 11.23 -9.25 0.89
N LEU A 115 10.94 -8.52 -0.18
CA LEU A 115 11.64 -8.62 -1.46
C LEU A 115 12.68 -7.52 -1.71
N VAL A 116 12.72 -6.51 -0.86
CA VAL A 116 13.66 -5.39 -0.99
C VAL A 116 14.87 -5.58 -0.10
N ASP A 117 16.02 -5.11 -0.58
CA ASP A 117 17.26 -5.04 0.18
C ASP A 117 17.90 -3.65 0.04
N GLY A 118 18.93 -3.38 0.86
CA GLY A 118 19.56 -2.06 0.89
C GLY A 118 20.30 -1.68 -0.40
N GLU A 119 20.80 -2.65 -1.16
CA GLU A 119 21.46 -2.38 -2.44
C GLU A 119 20.43 -1.94 -3.48
N MET A 120 19.33 -2.70 -3.60
CA MET A 120 18.22 -2.37 -4.50
C MET A 120 17.63 -1.00 -4.17
N LEU A 121 17.35 -0.72 -2.89
CA LEU A 121 16.74 0.55 -2.48
C LEU A 121 17.67 1.74 -2.73
N ARG A 122 18.98 1.60 -2.52
CA ARG A 122 19.95 2.65 -2.90
C ARG A 122 19.98 2.86 -4.41
N ALA A 123 20.03 1.79 -5.20
CA ALA A 123 20.00 1.88 -6.65
C ALA A 123 18.68 2.51 -7.18
N MET A 124 17.54 2.22 -6.55
CA MET A 124 16.27 2.88 -6.82
C MET A 124 16.35 4.39 -6.56
N ALA A 125 16.87 4.79 -5.39
CA ALA A 125 17.02 6.20 -5.05
C ALA A 125 17.96 6.94 -6.02
N ASP A 126 19.09 6.33 -6.38
CA ASP A 126 20.09 6.90 -7.29
C ASP A 126 19.51 7.27 -8.66
N VAL A 127 18.55 6.49 -9.16
CA VAL A 127 17.94 6.73 -10.48
C VAL A 127 16.66 7.56 -10.41
N GLY A 128 16.27 8.01 -9.22
CA GLY A 128 15.16 8.96 -9.06
C GLY A 128 13.87 8.37 -8.49
N PHE A 129 13.85 7.14 -7.96
CA PHE A 129 12.70 6.71 -7.15
C PHE A 129 12.58 7.60 -5.91
N LYS A 130 11.39 8.17 -5.71
CA LYS A 130 11.08 9.04 -4.58
C LYS A 130 10.23 8.34 -3.53
N GLU A 131 9.42 7.37 -3.93
CA GLU A 131 8.45 6.74 -3.06
C GLU A 131 8.29 5.25 -3.35
N VAL A 132 8.18 4.47 -2.27
CA VAL A 132 7.90 3.03 -2.31
C VAL A 132 6.67 2.73 -1.46
N PHE A 133 5.67 2.11 -2.07
CA PHE A 133 4.42 1.72 -1.44
C PHE A 133 4.52 0.26 -0.97
N TYR A 134 4.39 0.03 0.33
CA TYR A 134 4.43 -1.29 0.94
C TYR A 134 3.03 -1.73 1.37
N GLY A 135 2.62 -2.92 0.90
CA GLY A 135 1.48 -3.64 1.45
C GLY A 135 1.83 -4.25 2.80
N VAL A 136 1.74 -3.45 3.87
CA VAL A 136 2.08 -3.86 5.25
C VAL A 136 0.91 -4.63 5.88
N GLU A 137 -0.30 -4.14 5.67
CA GLU A 137 -1.58 -4.67 6.14
C GLU A 137 -1.75 -4.66 7.66
N SER A 138 -0.92 -5.39 8.40
CA SER A 138 -1.05 -5.58 9.85
C SER A 138 0.32 -5.61 10.54
N GLY A 139 0.34 -5.19 11.81
CA GLY A 139 1.46 -5.37 12.74
C GLY A 139 1.35 -6.65 13.57
N SER A 140 0.34 -7.49 13.32
CA SER A 140 0.21 -8.81 13.92
C SER A 140 0.58 -9.90 12.93
N ASP A 141 1.60 -10.70 13.26
CA ASP A 141 2.01 -11.84 12.42
C ASP A 141 0.90 -12.90 12.31
N ASP A 142 0.02 -13.03 13.30
CA ASP A 142 -1.13 -13.94 13.26
C ASP A 142 -2.13 -13.51 12.18
N VAL A 143 -2.43 -12.20 12.10
CA VAL A 143 -3.30 -11.63 11.07
C VAL A 143 -2.66 -11.71 9.69
N LEU A 144 -1.35 -11.45 9.58
CA LEU A 144 -0.61 -11.63 8.32
C LEU A 144 -0.62 -13.09 7.85
N GLY A 145 -0.59 -14.04 8.81
CA GLY A 145 -0.75 -15.47 8.59
C GLY A 145 -2.14 -15.80 8.04
N ALA A 146 -3.20 -15.32 8.68
CA ALA A 146 -4.59 -15.50 8.23
C ALA A 146 -4.81 -14.93 6.81
N MET A 147 -4.18 -13.80 6.52
CA MET A 147 -4.19 -13.17 5.19
C MET A 147 -3.44 -13.96 4.11
N CYS A 148 -2.67 -15.00 4.46
CA CYS A 148 -1.71 -15.66 3.58
C CYS A 148 -0.71 -14.68 2.95
N LYS A 149 -0.34 -13.60 3.67
CA LYS A 149 0.54 -12.55 3.16
C LYS A 149 1.97 -13.07 2.96
N GLY A 150 2.42 -13.96 3.83
CA GLY A 150 3.76 -14.52 3.82
C GLY A 150 4.86 -13.49 4.09
N GLN A 151 4.54 -12.45 4.88
CA GLN A 151 5.50 -11.46 5.38
C GLN A 151 5.39 -11.41 6.90
N THR A 152 6.46 -10.99 7.56
CA THR A 152 6.46 -10.74 9.00
C THR A 152 6.61 -9.26 9.33
N ARG A 153 6.16 -8.87 10.51
CA ARG A 153 6.40 -7.55 11.09
C ARG A 153 7.87 -7.17 11.04
N GLU A 154 8.78 -8.09 11.36
CA GLU A 154 10.23 -7.83 11.34
C GLU A 154 10.73 -7.46 9.95
N GLN A 155 10.27 -8.16 8.90
CA GLN A 155 10.62 -7.84 7.51
C GLN A 155 10.13 -6.46 7.10
N VAL A 156 8.91 -6.08 7.54
CA VAL A 156 8.38 -4.72 7.33
C VAL A 156 9.25 -3.67 8.00
N LEU A 157 9.61 -3.87 9.28
CA LEU A 157 10.47 -2.94 10.01
C LEU A 157 11.85 -2.80 9.36
N ARG A 158 12.44 -3.91 8.89
CA ARG A 158 13.72 -3.89 8.17
C ARG A 158 13.63 -3.11 6.87
N ALA A 159 12.66 -3.41 6.02
CA ALA A 159 12.48 -2.73 4.73
C ALA A 159 12.28 -1.22 4.90
N THR A 160 11.54 -0.85 5.95
CA THR A 160 11.27 0.53 6.33
C THR A 160 12.54 1.28 6.71
N THR A 161 13.38 0.69 7.57
CA THR A 161 14.67 1.27 7.93
C THR A 161 15.54 1.48 6.69
N LEU A 162 15.67 0.46 5.85
CA LEU A 162 16.48 0.54 4.63
C LEU A 162 15.95 1.59 3.63
N THR A 163 14.63 1.73 3.50
CA THR A 163 14.01 2.71 2.61
C THR A 163 14.31 4.14 3.08
N ARG A 164 14.24 4.37 4.40
CA ARG A 164 14.58 5.65 5.01
C ARG A 164 16.06 5.97 4.88
N GLU A 165 16.95 4.99 5.08
CA GLU A 165 18.39 5.14 4.88
C GLU A 165 18.74 5.50 3.43
N ALA A 166 17.97 5.00 2.46
CA ALA A 166 18.08 5.38 1.05
C ALA A 166 17.48 6.77 0.73
N GLY A 167 16.89 7.46 1.71
CA GLY A 167 16.30 8.80 1.54
C GLY A 167 14.98 8.81 0.76
N MET A 168 14.30 7.67 0.63
CA MET A 168 13.01 7.56 -0.04
C MET A 168 11.83 7.65 0.92
N ILE A 169 10.71 8.16 0.42
CA ILE A 169 9.42 8.14 1.12
C ILE A 169 8.87 6.71 1.10
N GLN A 170 8.28 6.30 2.21
CA GLN A 170 7.53 5.06 2.30
C GLN A 170 6.05 5.37 2.53
N HIS A 171 5.21 4.72 1.74
CA HIS A 171 3.77 4.70 1.93
C HIS A 171 3.37 3.32 2.42
N TRP A 172 2.60 3.25 3.51
CA TRP A 172 2.10 1.98 4.03
C TRP A 172 0.61 1.81 3.74
N PHE A 173 0.24 0.69 3.14
CA PHE A 173 -1.14 0.20 3.17
C PHE A 173 -1.37 -0.57 4.47
N ILE A 174 -2.40 -0.18 5.21
CA ILE A 174 -2.84 -0.81 6.46
C ILE A 174 -4.29 -1.24 6.30
N MET A 175 -4.61 -2.43 6.77
CA MET A 175 -5.94 -3.03 6.71
C MET A 175 -6.39 -3.44 8.10
N PHE A 176 -7.54 -2.94 8.53
CA PHE A 176 -8.19 -3.37 9.76
C PHE A 176 -9.44 -4.20 9.46
N GLY A 177 -9.91 -4.95 10.44
CA GLY A 177 -11.12 -5.75 10.36
C GLY A 177 -10.97 -7.00 9.52
N TYR A 178 -9.77 -7.59 9.47
CA TYR A 178 -9.62 -8.92 8.89
C TYR A 178 -10.35 -9.96 9.76
N PRO A 179 -11.01 -10.98 9.19
CA PRO A 179 -11.63 -12.06 9.96
C PRO A 179 -10.70 -12.64 11.03
N GLY A 180 -11.19 -12.71 12.26
CA GLY A 180 -10.44 -13.22 13.42
C GLY A 180 -9.54 -12.21 14.13
N GLU A 181 -9.34 -11.01 13.57
CA GLU A 181 -8.51 -9.95 14.18
C GLU A 181 -9.05 -9.56 15.58
N THR A 182 -8.18 -9.55 16.58
CA THR A 182 -8.51 -9.17 17.97
C THR A 182 -8.21 -7.69 18.24
N VAL A 183 -8.71 -7.13 19.35
CA VAL A 183 -8.31 -5.78 19.78
C VAL A 183 -6.79 -5.69 19.96
N GLU A 184 -6.16 -6.73 20.51
CA GLU A 184 -4.72 -6.80 20.70
C GLU A 184 -3.96 -6.74 19.37
N ASP A 185 -4.46 -7.41 18.32
CA ASP A 185 -3.90 -7.33 16.96
C ASP A 185 -4.00 -5.93 16.37
N VAL A 186 -5.18 -5.30 16.51
CA VAL A 186 -5.41 -3.92 16.08
C VAL A 186 -4.43 -2.97 16.78
N GLU A 187 -4.26 -3.11 18.10
CA GLU A 187 -3.33 -2.29 18.86
C GLU A 187 -1.87 -2.56 18.48
N ARG A 188 -1.47 -3.80 18.16
CA ARG A 188 -0.11 -4.09 17.62
C ARG A 188 0.14 -3.34 16.31
N THR A 189 -0.85 -3.31 15.43
CA THR A 189 -0.78 -2.56 14.16
C THR A 189 -0.68 -1.06 14.42
N VAL A 190 -1.53 -0.51 15.28
CA VAL A 190 -1.49 0.92 15.61
C VAL A 190 -0.15 1.29 16.25
N ASP A 191 0.33 0.52 17.22
CA ASP A 191 1.60 0.75 17.90
C ASP A 191 2.76 0.70 16.90
N MET A 192 2.79 -0.30 16.01
CA MET A 192 3.81 -0.38 14.96
C MET A 192 3.81 0.85 14.05
N VAL A 193 2.64 1.30 13.56
CA VAL A 193 2.56 2.48 12.69
C VAL A 193 3.00 3.74 13.42
N LEU A 194 2.62 3.90 14.68
CA LEU A 194 3.03 5.03 15.51
C LEU A 194 4.54 5.00 15.81
N ASP A 195 5.09 3.82 16.09
CA ASP A 195 6.51 3.58 16.39
C ASP A 195 7.42 3.61 15.17
N VAL A 196 6.88 3.52 13.97
CA VAL A 196 7.65 3.78 12.75
C VAL A 196 7.43 5.21 12.26
N ALA A 197 6.23 5.75 12.45
CA ALA A 197 5.75 7.01 11.92
C ALA A 197 6.10 7.18 10.42
N PRO A 198 5.62 6.29 9.54
CA PRO A 198 5.87 6.41 8.11
C PRO A 198 5.34 7.76 7.58
N GLU A 199 5.98 8.23 6.52
CA GLU A 199 5.75 9.52 5.88
C GLU A 199 4.34 9.59 5.28
N SER A 200 3.83 8.47 4.80
CA SER A 200 2.46 8.34 4.33
C SER A 200 1.85 6.99 4.73
N ILE A 201 0.54 7.00 5.00
CA ILE A 201 -0.26 5.78 5.19
C ILE A 201 -1.60 5.92 4.47
N SER A 202 -2.17 4.78 4.11
CA SER A 202 -3.60 4.66 3.79
C SER A 202 -4.18 3.50 4.55
N THR A 203 -5.27 3.75 5.26
CA THR A 203 -5.99 2.75 6.04
C THR A 203 -7.25 2.32 5.31
N THR A 204 -7.46 1.02 5.22
CA THR A 204 -8.68 0.41 4.70
C THR A 204 -9.31 -0.49 5.76
N VAL A 205 -10.59 -0.80 5.59
CA VAL A 205 -11.24 -1.93 6.27
C VAL A 205 -11.31 -3.10 5.30
N ALA A 206 -11.17 -4.33 5.81
CA ALA A 206 -11.14 -5.54 5.00
C ALA A 206 -12.30 -5.56 3.99
N TYR A 207 -11.93 -5.65 2.72
CA TYR A 207 -12.85 -5.59 1.59
C TYR A 207 -12.88 -6.95 0.90
N PRO A 208 -13.95 -7.75 1.05
CA PRO A 208 -14.02 -9.10 0.49
C PRO A 208 -14.28 -9.03 -1.01
N ILE A 209 -13.23 -9.02 -1.84
CA ILE A 209 -13.36 -9.00 -3.31
C ILE A 209 -13.93 -10.34 -3.79
N LYS A 210 -14.99 -10.30 -4.61
CA LYS A 210 -15.56 -11.51 -5.24
C LYS A 210 -14.49 -12.36 -5.94
N GLY A 211 -14.50 -13.66 -5.66
CA GLY A 211 -13.53 -14.61 -6.22
C GLY A 211 -12.19 -14.68 -5.47
N THR A 212 -12.13 -14.11 -4.25
CA THR A 212 -11.01 -14.27 -3.33
C THR A 212 -11.41 -15.17 -2.15
N PRO A 213 -10.45 -15.90 -1.53
CA PRO A 213 -10.75 -16.71 -0.35
C PRO A 213 -11.45 -15.91 0.77
N LEU A 214 -11.02 -14.66 1.01
CA LEU A 214 -11.68 -13.78 1.99
C LEU A 214 -13.18 -13.62 1.70
N TYR A 215 -13.57 -13.46 0.43
CA TYR A 215 -14.98 -13.36 0.08
C TYR A 215 -15.72 -14.68 0.34
N ASP A 216 -15.10 -15.80 0.00
CA ASP A 216 -15.71 -17.12 0.21
C ASP A 216 -15.97 -17.38 1.71
N ASP A 217 -15.06 -16.91 2.58
CA ASP A 217 -15.15 -17.04 4.04
C ASP A 217 -16.29 -16.19 4.64
N VAL A 218 -16.52 -14.97 4.12
CA VAL A 218 -17.46 -14.00 4.73
C VAL A 218 -18.74 -13.77 3.95
N GLN A 219 -18.95 -14.43 2.80
CA GLN A 219 -20.13 -14.22 1.93
C GLN A 219 -21.47 -14.37 2.66
N GLY A 220 -21.56 -15.29 3.64
CA GLY A 220 -22.76 -15.51 4.45
C GLY A 220 -23.02 -14.41 5.50
N LEU A 221 -22.04 -13.55 5.74
CA LEU A 221 -22.07 -12.48 6.74
C LEU A 221 -22.21 -11.09 6.12
N MET A 222 -22.27 -10.99 4.79
CA MET A 222 -22.38 -9.72 4.07
C MET A 222 -23.63 -8.94 4.50
N THR A 223 -23.45 -7.68 4.92
CA THR A 223 -24.53 -6.84 5.47
C THR A 223 -25.18 -5.96 4.42
N ASN A 224 -24.48 -5.64 3.33
CA ASN A 224 -24.98 -4.85 2.21
C ASN A 224 -24.47 -5.41 0.88
N GLY A 225 -25.37 -5.91 0.03
CA GLY A 225 -25.06 -6.40 -1.32
C GLY A 225 -24.81 -5.30 -2.37
N GLN A 226 -24.67 -4.03 -1.95
CA GLN A 226 -24.53 -2.90 -2.86
C GLN A 226 -23.06 -2.58 -3.14
N TRP A 227 -22.47 -3.31 -4.09
CA TRP A 227 -21.19 -2.99 -4.73
C TRP A 227 -21.15 -1.62 -5.45
N ARG A 228 -22.25 -0.84 -5.37
CA ARG A 228 -22.46 0.42 -6.11
C ARG A 228 -21.96 1.65 -5.36
N ARG A 229 -21.80 1.56 -4.04
CA ARG A 229 -21.29 2.63 -3.16
C ARG A 229 -20.63 1.95 -1.97
N SER A 230 -19.30 1.97 -1.91
CA SER A 230 -18.54 1.57 -0.74
C SER A 230 -17.34 2.49 -0.59
N ASP A 231 -17.18 3.04 0.60
CA ASP A 231 -16.04 3.87 0.97
C ASP A 231 -14.91 2.95 1.47
N ASP A 232 -13.63 3.35 1.38
CA ASP A 232 -12.47 2.52 1.79
C ASP A 232 -12.49 2.10 3.28
N VAL A 233 -13.39 2.67 4.08
CA VAL A 233 -13.58 2.42 5.52
C VAL A 233 -14.95 1.82 5.86
N GLU A 234 -15.71 1.40 4.86
CA GLU A 234 -17.00 0.75 5.08
C GLU A 234 -16.83 -0.75 5.35
N LEU A 235 -17.39 -1.22 6.47
CA LEU A 235 -17.42 -2.63 6.82
C LEU A 235 -18.61 -3.30 6.09
N LEU A 236 -18.30 -4.17 5.12
CA LEU A 236 -19.30 -4.77 4.21
C LEU A 236 -19.92 -6.09 4.71
N PHE A 237 -19.44 -6.62 5.83
CA PHE A 237 -19.89 -7.88 6.42
C PHE A 237 -19.90 -7.80 7.94
N ARG A 238 -20.71 -8.63 8.61
CA ARG A 238 -20.67 -8.78 10.06
C ARG A 238 -19.32 -9.36 10.45
N ASN A 239 -18.66 -8.71 11.39
CA ASN A 239 -17.31 -9.05 11.81
C ASN A 239 -17.26 -9.04 13.34
N ARG A 240 -16.16 -9.51 13.93
CA ARG A 240 -15.97 -9.59 15.38
C ARG A 240 -16.33 -8.30 16.11
N TYR A 241 -15.93 -7.16 15.57
CA TYR A 241 -16.21 -5.84 16.13
C TYR A 241 -17.08 -5.00 15.19
N PRO A 242 -17.94 -4.12 15.73
CA PRO A 242 -18.82 -3.28 14.92
C PRO A 242 -18.05 -2.17 14.18
N ALA A 243 -18.60 -1.66 13.08
CA ALA A 243 -17.99 -0.61 12.26
C ALA A 243 -17.52 0.64 13.06
N ARG A 244 -18.23 1.00 14.14
CA ARG A 244 -17.86 2.11 15.03
C ARG A 244 -16.49 1.93 15.69
N PHE A 245 -16.08 0.69 15.99
CA PHE A 245 -14.77 0.38 16.53
C PHE A 245 -13.66 0.70 15.50
N TYR A 246 -13.77 0.18 14.28
CA TYR A 246 -12.79 0.44 13.23
C TYR A 246 -12.73 1.92 12.83
N ARG A 247 -13.87 2.60 12.74
CA ARG A 247 -13.93 4.05 12.49
C ARG A 247 -13.18 4.83 13.57
N TRP A 248 -13.36 4.45 14.83
CA TRP A 248 -12.61 5.04 15.95
C TRP A 248 -11.11 4.76 15.85
N THR A 249 -10.71 3.52 15.58
CA THR A 249 -9.30 3.14 15.41
C THR A 249 -8.63 3.94 14.30
N VAL A 250 -9.26 4.04 13.12
CA VAL A 250 -8.75 4.82 11.98
C VAL A 250 -8.65 6.30 12.33
N PHE A 251 -9.68 6.86 12.97
CA PHE A 251 -9.66 8.26 13.42
C PHE A 251 -8.51 8.50 14.41
N ARG A 252 -8.37 7.63 15.42
CA ARG A 252 -7.32 7.71 16.43
C ARG A 252 -5.95 7.66 15.78
N LEU A 253 -5.65 6.62 15.00
CA LEU A 253 -4.36 6.45 14.34
C LEU A 253 -3.96 7.69 13.51
N ASN A 254 -4.87 8.17 12.66
CA ASN A 254 -4.62 9.36 11.83
C ASN A 254 -4.40 10.62 12.68
N THR A 255 -5.17 10.79 13.74
CA THR A 255 -5.04 11.93 14.67
C THR A 255 -3.71 11.88 15.40
N SER A 256 -3.33 10.71 15.92
CA SER A 256 -2.06 10.43 16.57
C SER A 256 -0.86 10.75 15.68
N LEU A 257 -0.87 10.32 14.41
CA LEU A 257 0.19 10.64 13.46
C LEU A 257 0.28 12.14 13.18
N ARG A 258 -0.86 12.82 13.00
CA ARG A 258 -0.89 14.28 12.83
C ARG A 258 -0.30 15.00 14.05
N LEU A 259 -0.74 14.63 15.25
CA LEU A 259 -0.23 15.20 16.50
C LEU A 259 1.27 14.95 16.67
N ARG A 260 1.77 13.74 16.35
CA ARG A 260 3.21 13.43 16.39
C ARG A 260 4.02 14.33 15.45
N ARG A 261 3.51 14.55 14.23
CA ARG A 261 4.16 15.43 13.24
C ARG A 261 4.15 16.89 13.66
N THR A 262 3.05 17.38 14.25
CA THR A 262 2.93 18.77 14.71
C THR A 262 3.75 19.07 15.97
N LEU A 263 3.73 18.16 16.95
CA LEU A 263 4.36 18.38 18.26
C LEU A 263 5.86 18.03 18.28
N GLY A 264 6.37 17.34 17.25
CA GLY A 264 7.79 17.00 17.09
C GLY A 264 8.39 16.08 18.16
N ARG A 265 7.61 15.71 19.19
CA ARG A 265 8.03 14.87 20.32
C ARG A 265 7.05 13.72 20.50
N ARG A 266 7.57 12.49 20.40
CA ARG A 266 6.83 11.24 20.70
C ARG A 266 6.17 11.23 22.07
N ASP A 267 6.74 11.96 23.03
CA ASP A 267 6.45 11.82 24.45
C ASP A 267 5.76 13.04 25.07
N SER A 268 5.13 13.90 24.27
CA SER A 268 4.36 15.00 24.85
C SER A 268 3.23 14.44 25.73
N VAL A 269 3.03 15.05 26.90
CA VAL A 269 1.96 14.65 27.85
C VAL A 269 0.58 14.64 27.17
N PRO A 270 0.21 15.64 26.34
CA PRO A 270 -1.07 15.62 25.63
C PRO A 270 -1.23 14.43 24.68
N LEU A 271 -0.17 14.07 23.94
CA LEU A 271 -0.21 12.92 23.04
C LEU A 271 -0.37 11.61 23.83
N ARG A 272 0.39 11.42 24.92
CA ARG A 272 0.26 10.23 25.77
C ARG A 272 -1.13 10.11 26.38
N ALA A 273 -1.70 11.22 26.86
CA ALA A 273 -3.07 11.24 27.36
C ALA A 273 -4.09 10.86 26.28
N PHE A 274 -3.93 11.38 25.06
CA PHE A 274 -4.78 11.02 23.91
C PHE A 274 -4.67 9.54 23.56
N GLU A 275 -3.47 8.95 23.53
CA GLU A 275 -3.30 7.52 23.25
C GLU A 275 -3.94 6.62 24.31
N VAL A 276 -3.72 6.94 25.59
CA VAL A 276 -4.27 6.14 26.71
C VAL A 276 -5.80 6.19 26.69
N LEU A 277 -6.38 7.40 26.61
CA LEU A 277 -7.82 7.56 26.53
C LEU A 277 -8.38 6.92 25.25
N GLY A 278 -7.66 7.08 24.14
CA GLY A 278 -8.05 6.55 22.84
C GLY A 278 -8.11 5.03 22.81
N ARG A 279 -7.13 4.37 23.42
CA ARG A 279 -7.11 2.91 23.61
C ARG A 279 -8.22 2.44 24.55
N ALA A 280 -8.49 3.17 25.63
CA ALA A 280 -9.60 2.85 26.53
C ALA A 280 -10.96 2.92 25.80
N ILE A 281 -11.19 3.96 25.00
CA ILE A 281 -12.40 4.10 24.18
C ILE A 281 -12.47 2.96 23.15
N ALA A 282 -11.35 2.60 22.50
CA ALA A 282 -11.33 1.49 21.55
C ALA A 282 -11.80 0.17 22.21
N ARG A 283 -11.33 -0.12 23.43
CA ARG A 283 -11.78 -1.29 24.20
C ARG A 283 -13.26 -1.26 24.56
N VAL A 284 -13.81 -0.09 24.90
CA VAL A 284 -15.25 0.07 25.16
C VAL A 284 -16.08 -0.12 23.89
N LEU A 285 -15.57 0.31 22.73
CA LEU A 285 -16.25 0.15 21.45
C LEU A 285 -16.12 -1.26 20.86
N ALA A 286 -15.11 -2.03 21.29
CA ALA A 286 -14.86 -3.42 20.94
C ALA A 286 -15.84 -4.39 21.62
N VAL A 287 -17.13 -4.09 21.52
CA VAL A 287 -18.20 -5.02 21.89
C VAL A 287 -18.23 -6.10 20.83
N GLU A 288 -17.98 -7.34 21.24
CA GLU A 288 -18.01 -8.48 20.31
C GLU A 288 -19.42 -8.72 19.78
N ASP A 289 -19.52 -8.96 18.48
CA ASP A 289 -20.77 -9.42 17.88
C ASP A 289 -20.98 -10.91 18.21
N GLU A 290 -22.05 -11.25 18.92
CA GLU A 290 -22.41 -12.62 19.31
C GLU A 290 -22.56 -13.56 18.11
N ALA A 291 -22.86 -13.02 16.92
CA ALA A 291 -22.93 -13.81 15.70
C ALA A 291 -21.56 -14.30 15.21
N TRP A 292 -20.46 -13.71 15.68
CA TRP A 292 -19.09 -14.08 15.30
C TRP A 292 -18.48 -15.13 16.24
N SER A 293 -18.87 -15.18 17.51
CA SER A 293 -18.34 -16.12 18.50
C SER A 293 -18.82 -17.57 18.34
N SER A 294 -19.66 -17.85 17.35
CA SER A 294 -20.26 -19.16 17.06
C SER A 294 -19.81 -19.79 15.71
N THR A 295 -18.88 -19.15 15.02
CA THR A 295 -18.22 -19.60 13.77
C THR A 295 -16.74 -19.87 14.02
#